data_AF-A0A379WEX4-F1
#
_entry.id   AF-A0A379WEX4-F1
#
_cell.length_a   1.000
_cell.length_b   1.000
_cell.length_c   1.000
_cell.angle_alpha   90.00
_cell.angle_beta   90.00
_cell.angle_gamma   90.00
#
_symmetry.space_group_name_H-M   'P 1'
#
loop_
_entity.id
_entity.type
_entity.pdbx_description
1 polymer ?
#
loop_
_entity_poly.entity_id
_entity_poly.type
_entity_poly.pdbx_seq_one_letter_code
_entity_poly.pdbx_strand_id
1 'polypeptide(L)' 'MRILHTSDWHLGQNFYSKSRAAEHQAFLDWLLETAQAHQVDAIIVAGDIFDTAFRRQAMPRTL' A
#
# COMPACT_ATOMS: atom_id res chain seq x y z
N MET A 1 4.52 21.79 -9.05
CA MET A 1 3.97 20.42 -9.01
C MET A 1 4.93 19.54 -8.22
N ARG A 2 4.46 18.90 -7.15
CA ARG A 2 5.21 18.01 -6.26
C ARG A 2 4.70 16.59 -6.44
N ILE A 3 5.60 15.65 -6.68
CA ILE A 3 5.27 14.24 -6.86
C ILE A 3 5.94 13.43 -5.76
N LEU A 4 5.25 12.40 -5.26
CA LEU A 4 5.83 11.39 -4.40
C LEU A 4 5.89 10.09 -5.21
N HIS A 5 7.10 9.59 -5.42
CA HIS A 5 7.35 8.38 -6.18
C HIS A 5 7.77 7.25 -5.24
N THR A 6 7.10 6.11 -5.34
CA THR A 6 7.35 4.89 -4.56
C THR A 6 7.13 3.67 -5.47
N SER A 7 7.51 2.48 -5.03
CA SER A 7 7.38 1.22 -5.78
C SER A 7 7.33 0.04 -4.81
N ASP A 8 7.05 -1.16 -5.34
CA ASP A 8 7.31 -2.44 -4.66
C ASP A 8 6.64 -2.58 -3.28
N TRP A 9 5.34 -2.30 -3.22
CA TRP A 9 4.59 -2.39 -1.96
C TRP A 9 4.32 -3.83 -1.53
N HIS A 10 4.25 -4.78 -2.47
CA HIS A 10 4.01 -6.21 -2.18
C HIS A 10 2.88 -6.43 -1.17
N LEU A 11 1.76 -5.73 -1.32
CA LEU A 11 0.64 -5.85 -0.39
C LEU A 11 0.10 -7.28 -0.40
N GLY A 12 -0.09 -7.84 0.79
CA GLY A 12 -0.51 -9.23 0.96
C GLY A 12 0.64 -10.25 0.98
N GLN A 13 1.89 -9.80 0.94
CA GLN A 13 3.05 -10.67 1.13
C GLN A 13 3.00 -11.41 2.47
N ASN A 14 3.25 -12.72 2.40
CA ASN A 14 3.53 -13.55 3.57
C ASN A 14 5.04 -13.78 3.66
N PHE A 15 5.67 -13.17 4.66
CA PHE A 15 7.10 -13.29 4.89
C PHE A 15 7.35 -14.33 5.98
N TYR A 16 7.92 -15.48 5.64
CA TYR A 16 8.11 -16.62 6.56
C TYR A 16 6.84 -16.98 7.36
N SER A 17 5.70 -17.10 6.66
CA SER A 17 4.38 -17.37 7.26
C SER A 17 3.86 -16.29 8.22
N LYS A 18 4.44 -15.09 8.19
CA LYS A 18 3.94 -13.91 8.89
C LYS A 18 3.35 -12.91 7.88
N SER A 19 2.16 -12.43 8.19
CA SER A 19 1.54 -11.34 7.44
C SER A 19 2.25 -10.03 7.75
N ARG A 20 2.54 -9.24 6.72
CA ARG A 20 3.09 -7.88 6.84
C ARG A 20 2.03 -6.80 6.88
N ALA A 21 0.76 -7.16 7.08
CA ALA A 21 -0.37 -6.22 7.02
C ALA A 21 -0.24 -5.04 8.00
N ALA A 22 0.27 -5.27 9.21
CA ALA A 22 0.46 -4.22 10.19
C ALA A 22 1.52 -3.19 9.76
N GLU A 23 2.65 -3.66 9.22
CA GLU A 23 3.71 -2.79 8.68
C GLU A 23 3.19 -1.98 7.48
N HIS A 24 2.49 -2.65 6.56
CA HIS A 24 1.92 -1.98 5.39
C HIS A 24 0.85 -0.95 5.77
N GLN A 25 0.02 -1.22 6.78
CA GLN A 25 -0.95 -0.25 7.28
C GLN A 25 -0.24 0.99 7.83
N ALA A 26 0.76 0.80 8.70
CA ALA A 26 1.54 1.91 9.24
C ALA A 26 2.26 2.71 8.15
N PHE A 27 2.77 2.04 7.12
CA PHE A 27 3.36 2.70 5.95
C PHE A 27 2.33 3.54 5.17
N LEU A 28 1.13 3.02 4.92
CA LEU A 28 0.08 3.74 4.21
C LEU A 28 -0.42 4.96 4.99
N ASP A 29 -0.54 4.83 6.31
CA ASP A 29 -0.94 5.94 7.19
C ASP A 29 0.14 7.05 7.14
N TRP A 30 1.41 6.69 7.32
CA TRP A 30 2.53 7.62 7.19
C TRP A 30 2.61 8.27 5.79
N LEU A 31 2.35 7.50 4.73
CA LEU A 31 2.39 7.98 3.36
C LEU A 31 1.34 9.08 3.12
N LEU A 32 0.12 8.87 3.65
CA LEU A 32 -0.96 9.86 3.56
C LEU A 32 -0.63 11.12 4.35
N GLU A 33 -0.14 11.00 5.58
CA GLU A 33 0.28 12.14 6.40
C GLU A 33 1.39 12.93 5.72
N THR A 34 2.38 12.24 5.15
CA THR A 34 3.49 12.85 4.41
C THR A 34 2.99 13.58 3.17
N ALA A 35 2.12 12.95 2.38
CA ALA A 35 1.57 13.57 1.18
C ALA A 35 0.78 14.85 1.49
N GLN A 36 0.01 14.85 2.59
CA GLN A 36 -0.71 16.03 3.07
C GLN A 36 0.24 17.12 3.56
N ALA A 37 1.18 16.79 4.43
CA ALA A 37 2.14 17.74 5.01
C ALA A 37 2.98 18.45 3.94
N HIS A 38 3.37 17.73 2.89
CA HIS A 38 4.17 18.27 1.80
C HIS A 38 3.37 18.82 0.63
N GLN A 39 2.03 18.82 0.70
CA GLN A 39 1.14 19.25 -0.38
C GLN A 39 1.52 18.61 -1.73
N VAL A 40 1.61 17.27 -1.72
CA VAL A 40 1.92 16.48 -2.90
C VAL A 40 0.72 16.50 -3.85
N ASP A 41 0.96 16.78 -5.13
CA ASP A 41 -0.07 16.84 -6.16
C ASP A 41 -0.42 15.46 -6.72
N ALA A 42 0.57 14.54 -6.76
CA ALA A 42 0.37 13.17 -7.24
C ALA A 42 1.32 12.18 -6.55
N ILE A 43 0.79 10.98 -6.27
CA ILE A 43 1.58 9.82 -5.84
C ILE A 43 1.69 8.86 -7.02
N ILE A 44 2.91 8.47 -7.36
CA ILE A 44 3.20 7.48 -8.40
C ILE A 44 3.75 6.23 -7.73
N VAL A 45 3.10 5.09 -8.00
CA VAL A 45 3.55 3.77 -7.55
C VAL A 45 4.07 2.99 -8.75
N ALA A 46 5.39 2.90 -8.89
CA ALA A 46 6.06 2.28 -10.03
C ALA A 46 6.20 0.76 -9.86
N GLY A 47 5.08 0.04 -9.94
CA GLY A 47 5.06 -1.42 -9.99
C GLY A 47 4.83 -2.11 -8.65
N ASP A 48 4.53 -3.41 -8.73
CA ASP A 48 4.45 -4.38 -7.63
C ASP A 48 3.64 -3.93 -6.41
N ILE A 49 2.41 -3.45 -6.68
CA ILE A 49 1.44 -3.08 -5.64
C ILE A 49 1.03 -4.31 -4.81
N PHE A 50 0.86 -5.47 -5.44
CA PHE A 50 0.45 -6.71 -4.78
C PHE A 50 1.50 -7.79 -5.00
N ASP A 51 1.78 -8.58 -3.96
CA ASP A 51 2.75 -9.68 -4.00
C ASP A 51 2.27 -10.87 -4.85
N THR A 52 0.95 -11.01 -4.98
CA THR A 52 0.32 -12.05 -5.81
C THR A 52 -0.58 -11.41 -6.86
N ALA A 53 -0.46 -11.87 -8.10
CA ALA A 53 -1.25 -11.37 -9.24
C ALA A 53 -2.77 -11.67 -9.11
N PHE A 54 -3.17 -12.50 -8.14
CA PHE A 54 -4.55 -12.99 -7.99
C PHE A 54 -5.14 -12.60 -6.64
N ARG A 55 -5.92 -11.52 -6.60
CA ARG A 55 -6.77 -11.21 -5.44
C ARG A 55 -8.18 -11.74 -5.66
N ARG A 56 -8.54 -12.85 -5.00
CA ARG A 56 -9.95 -13.12 -4.64
C ARG A 56 -10.34 -12.12 -3.56
N GLN A 57 -11.09 -11.10 -3.93
CA GLN A 57 -11.69 -10.20 -2.96
C GLN A 57 -12.92 -10.88 -2.36
N ALA A 58 -12.76 -11.58 -1.23
CA ALA A 58 -13.87 -11.79 -0.32
C ALA A 58 -13.97 -10.52 0.54
N MET A 59 -14.63 -9.48 0.01
CA MET A 59 -15.20 -8.48 0.91
C MET A 59 -16.22 -9.21 1.78
N PRO A 60 -16.15 -9.13 3.12
CA PRO A 60 -17.24 -9.66 3.94
C PRO A 60 -18.50 -8.87 3.56
N ARG A 61 -19.48 -9.58 2.97
CA ARG A 61 -20.86 -9.07 2.92
C ARG A 61 -21.32 -8.98 4.37
N THR A 62 -21.36 -7.77 4.90
CA THR A 62 -22.14 -7.47 6.09
C THR A 62 -23.59 -7.87 5.77
N LEU A 63 -24.10 -8.85 6.53
CA LEU A 63 -25.54 -9.12 6.63
C LEU A 63 -26.20 -8.01 7.45
#